data_AF-A0A7X6NIA5-F1
#
_entry.id   AF-A0A7X6NIA5-F1
#
_cell.length_a   1.000
_cell.length_b   1.000
_cell.length_c   1.000
_cell.angle_alpha   90.00
_cell.angle_beta   90.00
_cell.angle_gamma   90.00
#
_symmetry.space_group_name_H-M   'P 1'
#
loop_
_entity.id
_entity.type
_entity.pdbx_description
1 polymer ?
#
loop_
_entity_poly.entity_id
_entity_poly.type
_entity_poly.pdbx_seq_one_letter_code
_entity_poly.pdbx_strand_id
1 'polypeptide(L)'
;YVVFLFSDVESVGYYRAIISVPAHMLFAVTMGYYLSLAKFSSTPEEHRYFFKKSLTVPAIMHGIFDFILMSNIQPLMFLFIPFVIYLWTANLKKLNIYYNESKFYANNNNEFNYFDDE
;
A
#
# COMPACT_ATOMS: atom_id res chain seq x y z
N TYR A 1 -20.72 -42.12 11.41
CA TYR A 1 -20.37 -41.10 10.41
C TYR A 1 -20.66 -39.71 10.96
N VAL A 2 -19.76 -39.14 11.78
CA VAL A 2 -19.68 -37.66 11.94
C VAL A 2 -18.22 -37.33 12.25
N VAL A 3 -17.37 -37.48 11.25
CA VAL A 3 -16.01 -36.96 11.23
C VAL A 3 -16.02 -35.90 10.13
N PHE A 4 -15.46 -34.72 10.43
CA PHE A 4 -15.24 -33.55 9.55
C PHE A 4 -16.44 -32.65 9.22
N LEU A 5 -16.69 -31.59 10.02
CA LEU A 5 -17.49 -30.44 9.55
C LEU A 5 -16.97 -29.04 9.96
N PHE A 6 -15.87 -28.90 10.72
CA PHE A 6 -15.41 -27.58 11.20
C PHE A 6 -13.90 -27.30 11.13
N SER A 7 -13.13 -28.08 10.38
CA SER A 7 -11.67 -27.87 10.34
C SER A 7 -11.20 -26.77 9.36
N ASP A 8 -12.08 -26.29 8.47
CA ASP A 8 -11.70 -25.36 7.38
C ASP A 8 -12.14 -23.91 7.59
N VAL A 9 -13.04 -23.63 8.53
CA VAL A 9 -13.49 -22.26 8.82
C VAL A 9 -12.48 -21.49 9.68
N GLU A 10 -11.82 -22.17 10.62
CA GLU A 10 -10.76 -21.58 11.45
C GLU A 10 -9.51 -21.30 10.61
N SER A 11 -9.11 -22.24 9.76
CA SER A 11 -7.94 -22.11 8.88
C SER A 11 -8.07 -20.90 7.96
N VAL A 12 -9.23 -20.72 7.32
CA VAL A 12 -9.53 -19.57 6.46
C VAL A 12 -9.47 -18.24 7.23
N GLY A 13 -9.93 -18.21 8.48
CA GLY A 13 -9.82 -17.02 9.34
C GLY A 13 -8.37 -16.62 9.63
N TYR A 14 -7.49 -17.59 9.90
CA TYR A 14 -6.06 -17.35 10.10
C TYR A 14 -5.37 -16.87 8.81
N TYR A 15 -5.68 -17.48 7.67
CA TYR A 15 -5.16 -17.02 6.37
C TYR A 15 -5.60 -15.58 6.07
N ARG A 16 -6.85 -15.22 6.37
CA ARG A 16 -7.34 -13.84 6.23
C ARG A 16 -6.58 -12.87 7.13
N ALA A 17 -6.35 -13.22 8.38
CA ALA A 17 -5.62 -12.37 9.31
C ALA A 17 -4.18 -12.11 8.84
N ILE A 18 -3.45 -13.15 8.42
CA ILE A 18 -2.06 -13.05 7.97
C ILE A 18 -1.95 -12.28 6.64
N ILE A 19 -2.92 -12.41 5.74
CA ILE A 19 -2.89 -11.75 4.43
C ILE A 19 -3.40 -10.30 4.51
N SER A 20 -4.38 -10.01 5.37
CA SER A 20 -4.99 -8.69 5.51
C SER A 20 -4.04 -7.67 6.14
N VAL A 21 -3.25 -8.06 7.15
CA VAL A 21 -2.29 -7.17 7.82
C VAL A 21 -1.27 -6.53 6.85
N PRO A 22 -0.51 -7.29 6.05
CA PRO A 22 0.39 -6.71 5.06
C PRO A 22 -0.35 -5.95 3.96
N ALA A 23 -1.52 -6.41 3.51
CA ALA A 23 -2.31 -5.67 2.53
C ALA A 23 -2.71 -4.28 3.05
N HIS A 24 -3.19 -4.20 4.29
CA HIS A 24 -3.55 -2.94 4.94
C HIS A 24 -2.34 -2.01 5.11
N MET A 25 -1.18 -2.57 5.47
CA MET A 25 0.08 -1.82 5.50
C MET A 25 0.43 -1.23 4.13
N LEU A 26 0.32 -2.00 3.04
CA LEU A 26 0.58 -1.51 1.68
C LEU A 26 -0.40 -0.41 1.28
N PHE A 27 -1.69 -0.53 1.63
CA PHE A 27 -2.67 0.51 1.36
C PHE A 27 -2.35 1.81 2.11
N ALA A 28 -1.94 1.71 3.39
CA ALA A 28 -1.50 2.85 4.18
C ALA A 28 -0.25 3.52 3.60
N VAL A 29 0.73 2.75 3.11
CA VAL A 29 1.93 3.27 2.43
C VAL A 29 1.55 4.00 1.13
N THR A 30 0.69 3.42 0.29
CA THR A 30 0.22 4.08 -0.92
C THR A 30 -0.57 5.37 -0.62
N MET A 31 -1.42 5.36 0.40
CA MET A 31 -2.14 6.55 0.86
C MET A 31 -1.18 7.64 1.31
N GLY A 32 -0.21 7.29 2.18
CA GLY A 32 0.80 8.21 2.70
C GLY A 32 1.68 8.82 1.61
N TYR A 33 2.06 8.03 0.61
CA TYR A 33 2.84 8.50 -0.54
C TYR A 33 2.11 9.61 -1.32
N TYR A 34 0.85 9.38 -1.71
CA TYR A 34 0.08 10.39 -2.44
C TYR A 34 -0.28 11.60 -1.57
N LEU A 35 -0.50 11.39 -0.27
CA LEU A 35 -0.77 12.47 0.67
C LEU A 35 0.47 13.37 0.86
N SER A 36 1.67 12.78 0.92
CA SER A 36 2.93 13.53 0.94
C SER A 36 3.08 14.39 -0.32
N LEU A 37 2.83 13.83 -1.51
CA LEU A 37 2.86 14.58 -2.76
C LEU A 37 1.84 15.72 -2.80
N ALA A 38 0.63 15.50 -2.26
CA ALA A 38 -0.36 16.56 -2.14
C ALA A 38 0.11 17.68 -1.20
N LYS A 39 0.75 17.34 -0.08
CA LYS A 39 1.22 18.34 0.90
C LYS A 39 2.32 19.24 0.33
N PHE A 40 3.21 18.69 -0.50
CA PHE A 40 4.35 19.42 -1.07
C PHE A 40 4.12 19.92 -2.51
N SER A 41 2.90 19.83 -3.05
CA SER A 41 2.59 20.31 -4.40
C SER A 41 2.60 21.84 -4.48
N SER A 42 3.17 22.38 -5.55
CA SER A 42 3.31 23.83 -5.76
C SER A 42 2.00 24.50 -6.18
N THR A 43 1.05 23.76 -6.77
CA THR A 43 -0.21 24.31 -7.28
C THR A 43 -1.45 23.76 -6.57
N PRO A 44 -2.52 24.57 -6.40
CA PRO A 44 -3.77 24.11 -5.78
C PRO A 44 -4.48 22.99 -6.57
N GLU A 45 -4.31 22.95 -7.89
CA GLU A 45 -4.87 21.89 -8.74
C GLU A 45 -4.19 20.55 -8.49
N GLU A 46 -2.86 20.53 -8.42
CA GLU A 46 -2.09 19.33 -8.11
C GLU A 46 -2.38 18.82 -6.70
N HIS A 47 -2.49 19.72 -5.72
CA HIS A 47 -2.88 19.36 -4.36
C HIS A 47 -4.19 18.57 -4.35
N ARG A 48 -5.23 19.12 -5.02
CA ARG A 48 -6.55 18.49 -5.08
C ARG A 48 -6.52 17.18 -5.87
N TYR A 49 -5.68 17.10 -6.90
CA TYR A 49 -5.49 15.88 -7.69
C TYR A 49 -4.85 14.76 -6.87
N PHE A 50 -3.74 15.02 -6.20
CA PHE A 50 -3.03 14.04 -5.38
C PHE A 50 -3.83 13.64 -4.15
N PHE A 51 -4.54 14.59 -3.52
CA PHE A 51 -5.43 14.30 -2.39
C PHE A 51 -6.60 13.40 -2.78
N LYS A 52 -7.21 13.63 -3.95
CA LYS A 52 -8.22 12.69 -4.48
C LYS A 52 -7.61 11.30 -4.69
N LYS A 53 -6.43 11.22 -5.30
CA LYS A 53 -5.74 9.94 -5.52
C LYS A 53 -5.36 9.23 -4.23
N SER A 54 -4.98 9.95 -3.17
CA SER A 54 -4.60 9.33 -1.89
C SER A 54 -5.76 8.60 -1.23
N LEU A 55 -7.01 8.95 -1.54
CA LEU A 55 -8.21 8.23 -1.06
C LEU A 55 -8.73 7.24 -2.11
N THR A 56 -8.87 7.66 -3.36
CA THR A 56 -9.48 6.84 -4.41
C THR A 56 -8.66 5.60 -4.74
N VAL A 57 -7.33 5.71 -4.81
CA VAL A 57 -6.46 4.56 -5.13
C VAL A 57 -6.56 3.47 -4.06
N PRO A 58 -6.27 3.74 -2.76
CA PRO A 58 -6.37 2.69 -1.74
C PRO A 58 -7.80 2.18 -1.54
N ALA A 59 -8.84 3.01 -1.69
CA ALA A 59 -10.23 2.55 -1.61
C ALA A 59 -10.57 1.53 -2.71
N ILE A 60 -10.14 1.77 -3.95
CA ILE A 60 -10.32 0.82 -5.06
C ILE A 60 -9.53 -0.46 -4.80
N MET A 61 -8.27 -0.35 -4.36
CA MET A 61 -7.44 -1.54 -4.07
C MET A 61 -8.01 -2.38 -2.92
N HIS A 62 -8.52 -1.73 -1.86
CA HIS A 62 -9.19 -2.38 -0.75
C HIS A 62 -10.49 -3.07 -1.19
N GLY A 63 -11.30 -2.40 -2.00
CA GLY A 63 -12.53 -2.97 -2.55
C GLY A 63 -12.28 -4.20 -3.41
N ILE A 64 -11.25 -4.18 -4.27
CA ILE A 64 -10.86 -5.34 -5.08
C ILE A 64 -10.35 -6.47 -4.19
N PHE A 65 -9.52 -6.16 -3.19
CA PHE A 65 -9.00 -7.13 -2.24
C PHE A 65 -10.13 -7.83 -1.47
N ASP A 66 -11.05 -7.07 -0.90
CA ASP A 66 -12.20 -7.59 -0.16
C ASP A 66 -13.15 -8.37 -1.07
N PHE A 67 -13.37 -7.88 -2.29
CA PHE A 67 -14.22 -8.57 -3.27
C PHE A 67 -13.66 -9.96 -3.61
N ILE A 68 -12.36 -10.08 -3.89
CA ILE A 68 -11.72 -11.36 -4.18
C ILE A 68 -11.83 -12.31 -2.97
N LEU A 69 -11.61 -11.78 -1.77
CA LEU A 69 -11.71 -12.54 -0.53
C LEU A 69 -13.14 -12.97 -0.20
N MET A 70 -14.14 -12.13 -0.46
CA MET A 70 -15.53 -12.39 -0.12
C MET A 70 -16.25 -13.25 -1.18
N SER A 71 -15.82 -13.19 -2.44
CA SER A 71 -16.40 -14.01 -3.51
C SER A 71 -16.23 -15.51 -3.29
N ASN A 72 -15.19 -15.97 -2.58
CA ASN A 72 -14.92 -17.41 -2.34
C ASN A 72 -14.88 -18.26 -3.63
N ILE A 73 -14.57 -17.65 -4.78
CA ILE A 73 -14.52 -18.30 -6.09
C ILE A 73 -13.11 -18.85 -6.30
N GLN A 74 -12.99 -20.17 -6.52
CA GLN A 74 -11.71 -20.88 -6.69
C GLN A 74 -10.75 -20.25 -7.73
N PRO A 75 -11.20 -19.89 -8.96
CA PRO A 75 -10.32 -19.23 -9.93
C PRO A 75 -9.91 -17.81 -9.54
N LEU A 76 -10.71 -17.08 -8.75
CA LEU A 76 -10.34 -15.76 -8.22
C LEU A 76 -9.22 -15.86 -7.19
N MET A 77 -9.18 -16.94 -6.40
CA MET A 77 -8.09 -17.22 -5.45
C MET A 77 -6.75 -17.41 -6.17
N PHE A 78 -6.74 -18.02 -7.36
CA PHE A 78 -5.53 -18.14 -8.18
C PHE A 78 -5.07 -16.78 -8.72
N LEU A 79 -5.99 -15.89 -9.06
CA LEU A 79 -5.69 -14.52 -9.50
C LEU A 79 -5.22 -13.61 -8.35
N PHE A 80 -5.58 -13.95 -7.11
CA PHE A 80 -5.19 -13.20 -5.92
C PHE A 80 -3.68 -13.16 -5.69
N ILE A 81 -2.98 -14.29 -5.90
CA ILE A 81 -1.54 -14.40 -5.70
C ILE A 81 -0.76 -13.39 -6.57
N PRO A 82 -0.92 -13.37 -7.91
CA PRO A 82 -0.22 -12.39 -8.75
C PRO A 82 -0.67 -10.96 -8.46
N PHE A 83 -1.92 -10.72 -8.04
CA PHE A 83 -2.40 -9.41 -7.62
C PHE A 83 -1.66 -8.89 -6.38
N VAL A 84 -1.48 -9.73 -5.35
CA VAL A 84 -0.73 -9.37 -4.13
C VAL A 84 0.75 -9.13 -4.45
N ILE A 85 1.36 -9.96 -5.30
CA ILE A 85 2.76 -9.77 -5.73
C ILE A 85 2.93 -8.43 -6.45
N TYR A 86 2.01 -8.11 -7.37
CA TYR A 86 1.98 -6.82 -8.07
C TYR A 86 1.84 -5.64 -7.09
N LEU A 87 0.91 -5.75 -6.13
CA LEU A 87 0.71 -4.77 -5.07
C LEU A 87 1.99 -4.52 -4.27
N TRP A 88 2.64 -5.61 -3.85
CA TRP A 88 3.86 -5.58 -3.07
C TRP A 88 4.99 -4.90 -3.84
N THR A 89 5.24 -5.29 -5.09
CA THR A 89 6.28 -4.68 -5.92
C THR A 89 6.01 -3.22 -6.23
N ALA A 90 4.77 -2.84 -6.55
CA ALA A 90 4.40 -1.46 -6.83
C ALA A 90 4.61 -0.55 -5.60
N ASN A 91 4.24 -1.03 -4.42
CA ASN A 91 4.42 -0.30 -3.16
C ASN A 91 5.89 -0.21 -2.74
N LEU A 92 6.65 -1.30 -2.82
CA LEU A 92 8.08 -1.27 -2.55
C LEU A 92 8.83 -0.30 -3.46
N LYS A 93 8.46 -0.25 -4.74
CA LYS A 93 9.05 0.71 -5.68
C LYS A 93 8.76 2.16 -5.27
N LYS A 94 7.52 2.47 -4.89
CA LYS A 94 7.14 3.81 -4.39
C LYS A 94 7.87 4.15 -3.08
N LEU A 95 7.95 3.20 -2.16
CA LEU A 95 8.65 3.37 -0.89
C LEU A 95 10.14 3.63 -1.11
N ASN A 96 10.78 2.90 -2.02
CA ASN A 96 12.19 3.08 -2.34
C ASN A 96 12.46 4.45 -2.97
N ILE A 97 11.59 4.91 -3.88
CA ILE A 97 11.66 6.27 -4.44
C ILE A 97 11.59 7.31 -3.33
N TYR A 98 10.58 7.22 -2.47
CA TYR A 98 10.40 8.15 -1.34
C TYR A 98 11.59 8.12 -0.36
N TYR A 99 12.12 6.93 -0.06
CA TYR A 99 13.28 6.75 0.80
C TYR A 99 14.55 7.38 0.20
N ASN A 100 14.78 7.22 -1.10
CA ASN A 100 15.92 7.85 -1.78
C ASN A 100 15.76 9.37 -1.86
N GLU A 101 14.57 9.88 -2.17
CA GLU A 101 14.31 11.33 -2.19
C GLU A 101 14.55 11.93 -0.81
N SER A 102 13.97 11.37 0.25
CA SER A 102 14.16 11.86 1.62
C SER A 102 15.63 11.83 2.06
N LYS A 103 16.38 10.77 1.72
CA LYS A 103 17.82 10.70 1.98
C LYS A 103 18.61 11.76 1.18
N PHE A 104 18.25 11.99 -0.08
CA PHE A 104 18.87 13.03 -0.91
C PHE A 104 18.66 14.42 -0.32
N TYR A 105 17.42 14.79 0.05
CA TYR A 105 17.13 16.07 0.68
C TYR A 105 17.83 16.22 2.04
N ALA A 106 17.86 15.17 2.87
CA ALA A 106 18.55 15.21 4.15
C ALA A 106 20.06 15.43 3.98
N ASN A 107 20.69 14.76 3.00
CA ASN A 107 22.13 14.90 2.77
C ASN A 107 22.49 16.28 2.20
N ASN A 108 21.71 16.80 1.24
CA ASN A 108 21.90 18.14 0.67
C ASN A 108 21.76 19.23 1.72
N ASN A 109 20.78 19.12 2.62
CA ASN A 109 20.61 20.08 3.72
C ASN A 109 21.82 20.06 4.68
N ASN A 110 22.40 18.89 4.95
CA ASN A 110 23.59 18.80 5.80
C ASN A 110 24.82 19.44 5.13
N GLU A 111 25.00 19.25 3.82
CA GLU A 111 26.07 19.93 3.06
C GLU A 111 25.88 21.45 3.05
N PHE A 112 24.66 21.94 2.81
CA PHE A 112 24.39 23.39 2.76
C PHE A 112 24.67 24.06 4.12
N ASN A 113 24.24 23.46 5.24
CA ASN A 113 24.55 23.99 6.57
C ASN A 113 26.07 24.01 6.85
N TYR A 114 26.83 23.03 6.35
CA TYR A 114 28.29 23.01 6.48
C TYR A 114 28.96 24.21 5.76
N PHE A 115 28.43 24.64 4.61
CA PHE A 115 28.96 25.79 3.86
C PHE A 115 28.54 27.15 4.44
N ASP A 116 27.41 27.24 5.14
CA ASP A 116 26.95 28.48 5.79
C ASP A 116 27.66 28.74 7.15
N ASP A 117 28.27 27.70 7.73
CA ASP A 117 28.99 27.74 9.02
C ASP A 117 30.52 28.00 8.88
N GLU A 118 31.07 28.11 7.65
CA GLU A 118 32.49 28.43 7.32
C GLU A 118 32.69 29.91 6.96
#